data_AF-F1LH68-F1
#
_entry.id   AF-F1LH68-F1
#
_cell.length_a   1.000
_cell.length_b   1.000
_cell.length_c   1.000
_cell.angle_alpha   90.00
_cell.angle_beta   90.00
_cell.angle_gamma   90.00
#
_symmetry.space_group_name_H-M   'P 1'
#
loop_
_entity.id
_entity.type
_entity.pdbx_description
1 polymer ?
#
loop_
_entity_poly.entity_id
_entity_poly.type
_entity_poly.pdbx_seq_one_letter_code
_entity_poly.pdbx_strand_id
1 'polypeptide(L)' 'MYLQSSYYMESTLGHPVFETKFGNIAVNICYGRHHPLNWLMYALNGAEIIFNPSATIADLRYAAWCISYSY' A
#
# COMPACT_ATOMS: atom_id res chain seq x y z
N MET A 1 1.84 -15.54 -12.36
CA MET A 1 0.78 -15.40 -11.33
C MET A 1 1.45 -15.58 -9.98
N TYR A 2 1.52 -14.52 -9.16
CA TYR A 2 2.09 -14.62 -7.82
C TYR A 2 1.01 -15.11 -6.87
N LEU A 3 1.07 -16.38 -6.47
CA LEU A 3 0.19 -16.96 -5.46
C LEU A 3 0.71 -16.61 -4.08
N GLN A 4 0.54 -15.34 -3.71
CA GLN A 4 0.93 -14.82 -2.41
C GLN A 4 0.28 -15.58 -1.25
N SER A 5 -0.98 -15.99 -1.44
CA SER A 5 -1.78 -16.74 -0.46
C SER A 5 -1.24 -18.14 -0.14
N SER A 6 -0.36 -18.72 -0.97
CA SER A 6 0.29 -20.00 -0.68
C SER A 6 1.40 -19.86 0.37
N TYR A 7 1.87 -18.65 0.63
CA TYR A 7 2.98 -18.38 1.56
C TYR A 7 2.50 -17.69 2.84
N TYR A 8 1.44 -16.90 2.79
CA TYR A 8 0.89 -16.20 3.95
C TYR A 8 -0.57 -15.79 3.73
N MET A 9 -1.26 -15.53 4.85
CA MET A 9 -2.65 -15.08 4.88
C MET A 9 -2.74 -13.56 5.00
N GLU A 10 -3.94 -13.03 4.79
CA GLU A 10 -4.25 -11.61 5.01
C GLU A 10 -3.95 -11.19 6.45
N SER A 11 -3.42 -9.97 6.61
CA SER A 11 -3.13 -9.41 7.92
C SER A 11 -4.42 -9.02 8.65
N THR A 12 -4.42 -9.16 9.98
CA THR A 12 -5.49 -8.70 10.88
C THR A 12 -5.14 -7.43 11.64
N LEU A 13 -3.97 -6.82 11.38
CA LEU A 13 -3.48 -5.63 12.09
C LEU A 13 -4.19 -4.31 11.71
N GLY A 14 -5.07 -4.34 10.71
CA GLY A 14 -5.75 -3.15 10.20
C GLY A 14 -4.80 -2.20 9.46
N HIS A 15 -4.96 -0.90 9.68
CA HIS A 15 -4.23 0.17 8.98
C HIS A 15 -3.41 1.03 9.95
N PRO A 16 -2.37 0.48 10.60
CA PRO A 16 -1.58 1.21 11.59
C PRO A 16 -0.80 2.38 10.97
N VAL A 17 -0.68 3.45 11.74
CA VAL A 17 0.15 4.62 11.43
C VAL A 17 1.22 4.74 12.50
N PHE A 18 2.47 4.89 12.07
CA PHE A 18 3.62 4.96 12.95
C PHE A 18 4.03 6.42 13.12
N GLU A 19 3.96 6.92 14.36
CA GLU A 19 4.47 8.23 14.71
C GLU A 19 6.01 8.19 14.73
N THR A 20 6.64 9.04 13.94
CA THR A 20 8.10 9.14 13.88
C THR A 20 8.55 10.59 14.05
N LYS A 21 9.83 10.80 14.33
CA LYS A 21 10.42 12.16 14.35
C LYS A 21 10.34 12.90 13.01
N PHE A 22 9.93 12.22 11.94
CA PHE A 22 9.81 12.77 10.59
C PHE A 22 8.36 12.86 10.10
N GLY A 23 7.39 12.62 11.00
CA GLY A 23 5.96 12.60 10.69
C GLY A 23 5.32 11.23 10.85
N ASN A 24 4.02 11.18 10.61
CA ASN A 24 3.17 10.01 10.69
C ASN A 24 3.25 9.19 9.40
N ILE A 25 3.84 8.00 9.49
CA ILE A 25 4.17 7.16 8.33
C ILE A 25 3.30 5.90 8.33
N ALA A 26 2.78 5.53 7.17
CA ALA A 26 2.09 4.25 6.94
C ALA A 26 2.72 3.46 5.79
N VAL A 27 2.41 2.17 5.72
CA VAL A 27 2.93 1.26 4.70
C VAL A 27 1.79 0.47 4.06
N ASN A 28 1.46 0.78 2.80
CA ASN A 28 0.53 0.00 2.00
C ASN A 28 1.33 -1.02 1.16
N ILE A 29 1.21 -2.32 1.42
CA ILE A 29 2.14 -3.30 0.85
C ILE A 29 1.66 -3.82 -0.51
N CYS A 30 2.49 -3.65 -1.54
CA CYS A 30 2.37 -4.22 -2.88
C CYS A 30 0.93 -4.18 -3.42
N TYR A 31 0.23 -5.34 -3.46
CA TYR A 31 -1.12 -5.49 -4.02
C TYR A 31 -2.19 -4.63 -3.31
N GLY A 32 -1.95 -4.22 -2.06
CA GLY A 32 -2.80 -3.26 -1.36
C GLY A 32 -2.95 -1.92 -2.08
N ARG A 33 -2.03 -1.59 -3.01
CA ARG A 33 -2.13 -0.41 -3.88
C ARG A 33 -3.40 -0.38 -4.74
N HIS A 34 -3.95 -1.55 -5.07
CA HIS A 34 -5.11 -1.68 -5.96
C HIS A 34 -6.44 -1.53 -5.22
N HIS A 35 -6.42 -1.38 -3.89
CA HIS A 35 -7.61 -1.17 -3.07
C HIS A 35 -7.64 0.27 -2.56
N PRO A 36 -8.39 1.19 -3.20
CA PRO A 36 -8.45 2.60 -2.80
C PRO A 36 -8.83 2.80 -1.33
N LEU A 37 -9.67 1.92 -0.78
CA LEU A 37 -10.07 1.96 0.63
C LEU A 37 -8.91 1.71 1.60
N ASN A 38 -7.86 0.98 1.19
CA ASN A 38 -6.67 0.84 2.03
C ASN A 38 -5.93 2.17 2.18
N TRP A 39 -5.79 2.92 1.08
CA TRP A 39 -5.17 4.24 1.11
C TRP A 39 -5.98 5.22 1.95
N LEU A 40 -7.30 5.24 1.74
CA LEU A 40 -8.22 6.07 2.50
C LEU A 40 -8.12 5.77 4.01
N MET A 41 -8.07 4.50 4.40
CA MET A 41 -8.02 4.16 5.82
C MET A 41 -6.72 4.60 6.50
N TYR A 42 -5.57 4.48 5.82
CA TYR A 42 -4.32 5.04 6.36
C TYR A 42 -4.39 6.56 6.50
N ALA A 43 -4.97 7.25 5.51
CA ALA A 43 -5.15 8.71 5.58
C ALA A 43 -6.10 9.13 6.72
N LEU A 44 -7.22 8.44 6.88
CA LEU A 44 -8.17 8.68 7.99
C LEU A 44 -7.55 8.40 9.36
N ASN A 45 -6.61 7.46 9.44
CA ASN A 45 -5.84 7.17 10.66
C ASN A 45 -4.68 8.15 10.90
N GLY A 46 -4.55 9.21 10.09
CA GLY A 46 -3.60 10.30 10.30
C GLY A 46 -2.23 10.13 9.64
N ALA A 47 -2.11 9.24 8.64
CA ALA A 47 -0.86 9.11 7.88
C ALA A 47 -0.61 10.37 7.03
N GLU A 48 0.56 10.98 7.20
CA GLU A 48 1.05 12.09 6.38
C GLU A 48 1.76 11.57 5.13
N ILE A 49 2.45 10.43 5.25
CA ILE A 49 3.16 9.76 4.15
C ILE A 49 2.81 8.27 4.15
N ILE A 50 2.37 7.75 3.00
CA ILE A 50 2.08 6.33 2.82
C ILE A 50 3.07 5.73 1.81
N PHE A 51 4.01 4.91 2.29
CA PHE A 51 4.93 4.20 1.40
C PHE A 51 4.23 2.98 0.78
N ASN A 52 4.48 2.73 -0.51
CA ASN A 52 4.00 1.53 -1.21
C ASN A 52 5.16 0.68 -1.77
N PRO A 53 5.85 -0.10 -0.93
CA PRO A 53 6.83 -1.06 -1.40
C PRO A 53 6.14 -2.13 -2.26
N SER A 54 6.62 -2.31 -3.49
CA SER A 54 5.97 -3.15 -4.50
C SER A 54 6.98 -3.93 -5.34
N ALA A 55 6.70 -5.20 -5.59
CA ALA A 55 7.46 -6.07 -6.48
C ALA A 55 6.54 -6.58 -7.60
N THR A 56 6.53 -5.88 -8.73
CA THR A 56 5.84 -6.32 -9.95
C THR A 56 6.88 -6.74 -11.00
N ILE A 57 6.48 -7.23 -12.18
CA ILE A 57 7.38 -7.57 -13.31
C ILE A 57 7.19 -6.50 -14.40
N ALA A 58 8.23 -6.19 -15.18
CA ALA A 58 8.33 -4.99 -16.02
C ALA A 58 7.19 -4.81 -17.05
N ASP A 59 6.70 -5.88 -17.68
CA ASP A 59 5.80 -5.79 -18.84
C ASP A 59 4.32 -5.45 -18.54
N LEU A 60 3.91 -5.38 -17.27
CA LEU A 60 2.52 -5.09 -16.87
C LEU A 60 2.33 -3.67 -16.29
N ARG A 61 3.32 -2.78 -16.41
CA ARG A 61 3.44 -1.61 -15.52
C ARG A 61 2.93 -0.28 -16.06
N TYR A 62 2.99 -0.04 -17.37
CA TYR A 62 2.98 1.34 -17.88
C TYR A 62 1.69 2.13 -17.62
N ALA A 63 0.51 1.50 -17.58
CA ALA A 63 -0.74 2.21 -17.30
C ALA A 63 -1.09 2.28 -15.79
N ALA A 64 -0.92 1.16 -15.06
CA ALA A 64 -1.39 1.06 -13.69
C ALA A 64 -0.50 1.78 -12.66
N TRP A 65 0.79 2.00 -12.96
CA TRP A 65 1.70 2.72 -12.06
C TRP A 65 1.44 4.22 -12.01
N CYS A 66 1.08 4.86 -13.12
CA CYS A 66 0.79 6.29 -13.12
C CYS A 66 -0.57 6.62 -12.45
N ILE A 67 -1.58 5.75 -12.60
CA ILE A 67 -2.93 6.00 -12.05
C ILE A 67 -2.93 5.98 -10.51
N SER A 68 -2.02 5.23 -9.86
CA SER A 68 -1.92 5.19 -8.39
C SER A 68 -1.41 6.49 -7.75
N TYR A 69 -0.95 7.48 -8.53
CA TYR A 69 -0.47 8.78 -8.05
C TYR A 69 -1.39 9.96 -8.42
N SER A 70 -2.52 9.69 -9.07
CA SER A 70 -3.51 10.72 -9.36
C SER A 70 -4.56 10.72 -8.24
N TYR A 71 -4.86 11.92 -7.74
CA TYR A 71 -5.75 12.28 -6.61
C TYR A 71 -5.02 12.42 -5.27
#